data_AF-A0A9J6DPC9-F1
#
_entry.id   AF-A0A9J6DPC9-F1
#
_cell.length_a   1.000
_cell.length_b   1.000
_cell.length_c   1.000
_cell.angle_alpha   90.00
_cell.angle_beta   90.00
_cell.angle_gamma   90.00
#
_symmetry.space_group_name_H-M   'P 1'
#
loop_
_entity.id
_entity.type
_entity.pdbx_description
1 polymer ?
#
loop_
_entity_poly.entity_id
_entity_poly.type
_entity_poly.pdbx_seq_one_letter_code
_entity_poly.pdbx_strand_id
1 'polypeptide(L)'
;MQTGAHFFLLRSGVSDVLETFVQVCADHFDASCIEKTTSYTDPRTGRVIEVALPVPRLRPGSVPTVFPGCPSYLSVRDQSTRETPDAKRSRQEASQLARAVEESLASYEAEPERDRFSSLEELRARLQGVSVSPKWTVIHKEECSMFLNIIDYREPCLNASLTVFANLEVFACYQGSPIKNLGSAVVPDSVQKVSSLLEILNNLSMLSGERCTYRHLA
;
A
#
# COMPACT_ATOMS: atom_id res chain seq x y z
N MET A 1 14.38 13.53 -51.64
CA MET A 1 13.92 12.31 -50.95
C MET A 1 12.76 11.76 -51.76
N GLN A 2 12.96 10.65 -52.49
CA GLN A 2 11.93 10.07 -53.36
C GLN A 2 10.82 9.47 -52.51
N THR A 3 9.64 10.07 -52.54
CA THR A 3 8.39 9.48 -52.08
C THR A 3 8.02 8.35 -53.05
N GLY A 4 8.51 7.15 -52.78
CA GLY A 4 8.08 5.94 -53.47
C GLY A 4 6.66 5.61 -53.03
N ALA A 5 5.68 5.86 -53.90
CA ALA A 5 4.32 5.36 -53.68
C ALA A 5 4.38 3.83 -53.64
N HIS A 6 4.12 3.24 -52.48
CA HIS A 6 4.05 1.79 -52.33
C HIS A 6 2.63 1.34 -52.72
N PHE A 7 2.56 0.51 -53.75
CA PHE A 7 1.32 -0.08 -54.24
C PHE A 7 1.25 -1.56 -53.86
N PHE A 8 0.08 -1.99 -53.41
CA PHE A 8 -0.21 -3.39 -53.13
C PHE A 8 -1.18 -3.95 -54.17
N LEU A 9 -0.94 -5.19 -54.59
CA LEU A 9 -1.82 -5.88 -55.53
C LEU A 9 -2.98 -6.52 -54.75
N LEU A 10 -4.21 -6.16 -55.11
CA LEU A 10 -5.40 -6.87 -54.67
C LEU A 10 -5.94 -7.73 -55.80
N ARG A 11 -6.37 -8.95 -55.45
CA ARG A 11 -7.09 -9.84 -56.36
C ARG A 11 -8.54 -9.37 -56.48
N SER A 12 -8.97 -9.07 -57.70
CA SER A 12 -10.39 -8.86 -58.00
C SER A 12 -11.06 -10.21 -58.20
N GLY A 13 -12.04 -10.54 -57.36
CA GLY A 13 -12.85 -11.75 -57.49
C GLY A 13 -14.02 -11.50 -58.44
N VAL A 14 -13.77 -11.53 -59.74
CA VAL A 14 -14.84 -11.62 -60.75
C VAL A 14 -14.67 -12.95 -61.46
N SER A 15 -15.70 -13.78 -61.37
CA SER A 15 -15.75 -15.14 -61.87
C SER A 15 -15.39 -15.22 -63.35
N ASP A 16 -14.50 -16.17 -63.66
CA ASP A 16 -14.09 -16.64 -64.98
C ASP A 16 -13.59 -15.58 -65.99
N VAL A 17 -12.34 -15.81 -66.42
CA VAL A 17 -11.61 -15.15 -67.53
C VAL A 17 -10.78 -13.92 -67.11
N LEU A 18 -9.46 -14.17 -66.95
CA LEU A 18 -8.34 -13.25 -66.70
C LEU A 18 -8.23 -12.68 -65.26
N GLU A 19 -7.22 -13.16 -64.50
CA GLU A 19 -6.81 -12.56 -63.22
C GLU A 19 -6.30 -11.13 -63.45
N THR A 20 -7.17 -10.14 -63.31
CA THR A 20 -6.77 -8.72 -63.31
C THR A 20 -6.31 -8.34 -61.91
N PHE A 21 -5.03 -7.96 -61.78
CA PHE A 21 -4.50 -7.39 -60.54
C PHE A 21 -4.72 -5.88 -60.54
N VAL A 22 -5.38 -5.38 -59.49
CA VAL A 22 -5.55 -3.93 -59.27
C VAL A 22 -4.53 -3.48 -58.24
N GLN A 23 -3.81 -2.41 -58.54
CA GLN A 23 -2.89 -1.78 -57.60
C GLN A 23 -3.64 -0.76 -56.74
N VAL A 24 -3.48 -0.86 -55.42
CA VAL A 24 -4.05 0.07 -54.44
C VAL A 24 -2.90 0.68 -53.63
N CYS A 25 -2.90 2.00 -53.42
CA CYS A 25 -1.85 2.63 -52.63
C CYS A 25 -1.94 2.25 -51.15
N ALA A 26 -0.79 2.28 -50.46
CA ALA A 26 -0.69 1.98 -49.04
C ALA A 26 -1.61 2.84 -48.15
N ASP A 27 -1.95 4.06 -48.57
CA ASP A 27 -2.78 5.00 -47.81
C ASP A 27 -4.24 4.53 -47.67
N HIS A 28 -4.67 3.52 -48.44
CA HIS A 28 -5.98 2.91 -48.30
C HIS A 28 -6.05 1.86 -47.16
N PHE A 29 -4.91 1.50 -46.57
CA PHE A 29 -4.81 0.53 -45.49
C PHE A 29 -4.46 1.21 -44.17
N ASP A 30 -4.94 0.64 -43.06
CA ASP A 30 -4.47 1.03 -41.74
C ASP A 30 -2.98 0.69 -41.58
N ALA A 31 -2.23 1.52 -40.85
CA ALA A 31 -0.80 1.30 -40.64
C ALA A 31 -0.50 -0.05 -39.96
N SER A 32 -1.41 -0.57 -39.13
CA SER A 32 -1.30 -1.88 -38.48
C SER A 32 -1.43 -3.07 -39.45
N CYS A 33 -1.99 -2.86 -40.63
CA CYS A 33 -2.10 -3.87 -41.69
C CYS A 33 -0.82 -3.98 -42.53
N ILE A 34 0.12 -3.04 -42.41
CA ILE A 34 1.35 -2.99 -43.21
C ILE A 34 2.54 -3.43 -42.34
N GLU A 35 3.12 -4.59 -42.66
CA GLU A 35 4.35 -5.07 -42.04
C GLU A 35 5.56 -4.39 -42.66
N LYS A 36 6.25 -3.61 -41.83
CA LYS A 36 7.49 -2.91 -42.19
C LYS A 36 8.73 -3.55 -41.58
N THR A 37 8.56 -4.39 -40.57
CA THR A 37 9.65 -5.05 -39.83
C THR A 37 9.39 -6.55 -39.72
N THR A 38 10.46 -7.32 -39.60
CA THR A 38 10.44 -8.74 -39.28
C THR A 38 11.28 -8.98 -38.02
N SER A 39 10.77 -9.82 -37.12
CA SER A 39 11.42 -10.13 -35.85
C SER A 39 11.95 -11.57 -35.86
N TYR A 40 13.18 -11.76 -35.42
CA TYR A 40 13.78 -13.07 -35.16
C TYR A 40 14.20 -13.17 -33.71
N THR A 41 13.73 -14.19 -32.99
CA THR A 41 14.15 -14.46 -31.62
C THR A 41 15.33 -15.42 -31.62
N ASP A 42 16.48 -14.99 -31.09
CA ASP A 42 17.65 -15.86 -30.91
C ASP A 42 17.33 -16.91 -29.83
N PRO A 43 17.27 -18.22 -30.17
CA PRO A 43 16.90 -19.27 -29.24
C PRO A 43 17.89 -19.46 -28.08
N ARG A 44 19.13 -18.96 -28.22
CA ARG A 44 20.17 -19.10 -27.19
C ARG A 44 20.15 -17.96 -26.18
N THR A 45 19.82 -16.76 -26.60
CA THR A 45 19.88 -15.54 -25.74
C THR A 45 18.50 -15.00 -25.36
N GLY A 46 17.43 -15.49 -26.00
CA GLY A 46 16.07 -14.99 -25.80
C GLY A 46 15.85 -13.57 -26.32
N ARG A 47 16.84 -12.96 -27.00
CA ARG A 47 16.75 -11.61 -27.53
C ARG A 47 15.98 -11.62 -28.85
N VAL A 48 15.01 -10.72 -28.96
CA VAL A 48 14.28 -10.47 -30.21
C VAL A 48 15.04 -9.41 -31.01
N ILE A 49 15.43 -9.76 -32.23
CA ILE A 49 16.09 -8.88 -33.19
C ILE A 49 15.05 -8.45 -34.21
N GLU A 50 14.75 -7.17 -34.28
CA GLU A 50 13.86 -6.60 -35.30
C GLU A 50 14.65 -5.94 -36.43
N VAL A 51 14.32 -6.30 -37.67
CA VAL A 51 14.96 -5.76 -38.88
C VAL A 51 13.90 -5.19 -39.80
N ALA A 52 14.16 -4.02 -40.40
CA ALA A 52 13.27 -3.41 -41.38
C ALA A 52 13.25 -4.22 -42.70
N LEU A 53 12.05 -4.45 -43.22
CA LEU A 53 11.86 -5.11 -44.52
C LEU A 53 12.22 -4.14 -45.65
N PRO A 54 12.96 -4.60 -46.69
CA PRO A 54 13.29 -3.76 -47.84
C PRO A 54 12.05 -3.41 -48.68
N VAL A 55 11.01 -4.26 -48.64
CA VAL A 55 9.71 -4.01 -49.26
C VAL A 55 8.63 -4.28 -48.22
N PRO A 56 7.84 -3.27 -47.81
CA PRO A 56 6.70 -3.48 -46.91
C PRO A 56 5.70 -4.46 -47.51
N ARG A 57 5.04 -5.26 -46.66
CA ARG A 57 4.04 -6.25 -47.09
C ARG A 57 2.75 -6.07 -46.31
N LEU A 58 1.62 -6.41 -46.92
CA LEU A 58 0.35 -6.46 -46.19
C LEU A 58 0.26 -7.75 -45.37
N ARG A 59 -0.32 -7.65 -44.17
CA ARG A 59 -0.69 -8.83 -43.40
C ARG A 59 -1.70 -9.69 -44.18
N PRO A 60 -1.61 -11.03 -44.12
CA PRO A 60 -2.60 -11.89 -44.75
C PRO A 60 -4.03 -11.53 -44.32
N GLY A 61 -4.94 -11.37 -45.29
CA GLY A 61 -6.34 -11.01 -45.04
C GLY A 61 -6.60 -9.51 -44.79
N SER A 62 -5.58 -8.65 -44.91
CA SER A 62 -5.78 -7.19 -44.85
C SER A 62 -6.65 -6.71 -46.01
N VAL A 63 -7.63 -5.88 -45.70
CA VAL A 63 -8.51 -5.22 -46.67
C VAL A 63 -8.36 -3.71 -46.57
N PRO A 64 -8.51 -2.96 -47.68
CA PRO A 64 -8.56 -1.50 -47.63
C PRO A 64 -9.73 -1.04 -46.77
N THR A 65 -9.48 -0.10 -45.86
CA THR A 65 -10.50 0.47 -44.96
C THR A 65 -10.70 1.96 -45.18
N VAL A 66 -9.74 2.63 -45.85
CA VAL A 66 -9.78 4.07 -46.10
C VAL A 66 -10.13 4.31 -47.56
N PHE A 67 -11.36 4.78 -47.81
CA PHE A 67 -11.84 5.10 -49.16
C PHE A 67 -12.07 6.61 -49.30
N PRO A 68 -11.40 7.28 -50.26
CA PRO A 68 -11.59 8.71 -50.49
C PRO A 68 -13.03 8.99 -50.92
N GLY A 69 -13.68 9.97 -50.31
CA GLY A 69 -15.08 10.33 -50.57
C GLY A 69 -16.12 9.58 -49.72
N CYS A 70 -15.71 8.63 -48.88
CA CYS A 70 -16.60 8.05 -47.87
C CYS A 70 -16.64 8.92 -46.60
N PRO A 71 -17.85 9.20 -46.05
CA PRO A 71 -17.97 9.88 -44.77
C PRO A 71 -17.20 9.17 -43.64
N SER A 72 -16.59 9.95 -42.76
CA SER A 72 -15.74 9.45 -41.66
C SER A 72 -16.43 8.44 -40.74
N TYR A 73 -17.75 8.55 -40.54
CA TYR A 73 -18.53 7.61 -39.73
C TYR A 73 -18.64 6.19 -40.34
N LEU A 74 -18.29 6.01 -41.63
CA LEU A 74 -18.24 4.71 -42.30
C LEU A 74 -16.82 4.15 -42.44
N SER A 75 -15.80 4.99 -42.33
CA SER A 75 -14.38 4.62 -42.53
C SER A 75 -13.60 4.46 -41.23
N VAL A 76 -14.10 5.01 -40.12
CA VAL A 76 -13.49 4.86 -38.80
C VAL A 76 -14.16 3.68 -38.10
N ARG A 77 -13.39 2.63 -37.80
CA ARG A 77 -13.77 1.67 -36.75
C ARG A 77 -13.58 2.34 -35.41
N ASP A 78 -14.39 3.35 -35.11
CA ASP A 78 -14.52 3.86 -33.76
C ASP A 78 -15.39 2.83 -33.05
N GLN A 79 -14.73 1.73 -32.71
CA GLN A 79 -15.25 0.84 -31.71
C GLN A 79 -15.15 1.63 -30.40
N SER A 80 -16.12 2.53 -30.16
CA SER A 80 -16.51 2.81 -28.79
C SER A 80 -17.04 1.49 -28.27
N THR A 81 -16.14 0.62 -27.83
CA THR A 81 -16.47 -0.65 -27.20
C THR A 81 -17.21 -0.25 -25.95
N ARG A 82 -18.54 -0.34 -26.02
CA ARG A 82 -19.41 -0.22 -24.87
C ARG A 82 -18.82 -1.14 -23.82
N GLU A 83 -18.32 -0.53 -22.76
CA GLU A 83 -17.65 -1.25 -21.69
C GLU A 83 -18.58 -2.37 -21.20
N THR A 84 -18.06 -3.58 -21.11
CA THR A 84 -18.88 -4.71 -20.65
C THR A 84 -19.34 -4.43 -19.21
N PRO A 85 -20.52 -4.94 -18.81
CA PRO A 85 -20.99 -4.78 -17.43
C PRO A 85 -19.95 -5.20 -16.39
N ASP A 86 -19.16 -6.24 -16.69
CA ASP A 86 -18.10 -6.74 -15.82
C ASP A 86 -16.91 -5.78 -15.72
N ALA A 87 -16.46 -5.20 -16.85
CA ALA A 87 -15.40 -4.19 -16.83
C ALA A 87 -15.81 -2.94 -16.05
N LYS A 88 -17.07 -2.50 -16.23
CA LYS A 88 -17.63 -1.39 -15.45
C LYS A 88 -17.70 -1.71 -13.94
N ARG A 89 -18.12 -2.92 -13.57
CA ARG A 89 -18.18 -3.37 -12.17
C ARG A 89 -16.79 -3.45 -11.56
N SER A 90 -15.84 -4.07 -12.26
CA SER A 90 -14.45 -4.19 -11.81
C SER A 90 -13.80 -2.83 -11.57
N ARG A 91 -14.04 -1.84 -12.44
CA ARG A 91 -13.55 -0.47 -12.20
C ARG A 91 -14.16 0.16 -10.95
N GLN A 92 -15.46 -0.04 -10.70
CA GLN A 92 -16.11 0.47 -9.48
C GLN A 92 -15.54 -0.19 -8.22
N GLU A 93 -15.39 -1.52 -8.22
CA GLU A 93 -14.81 -2.26 -7.10
C GLU A 93 -13.36 -1.82 -6.84
N ALA A 94 -12.54 -1.70 -7.88
CA ALA A 94 -11.17 -1.21 -7.78
C ALA A 94 -11.10 0.21 -7.21
N SER A 95 -12.00 1.11 -7.63
CA SER A 95 -12.07 2.47 -7.10
C SER A 95 -12.49 2.50 -5.62
N GLN A 96 -13.45 1.65 -5.24
CA GLN A 96 -13.88 1.55 -3.83
C GLN A 96 -12.77 0.99 -2.95
N LEU A 97 -12.07 -0.05 -3.42
CA LEU A 97 -10.92 -0.62 -2.72
C LEU A 97 -9.79 0.41 -2.57
N ALA A 98 -9.46 1.13 -3.65
CA ALA A 98 -8.43 2.17 -3.61
C ALA A 98 -8.77 3.26 -2.58
N ARG A 99 -10.03 3.72 -2.55
CA ARG A 99 -10.48 4.70 -1.56
C ARG A 99 -10.41 4.15 -0.14
N ALA A 100 -10.84 2.91 0.09
CA ALA A 100 -10.78 2.28 1.41
C ALA A 100 -9.33 2.14 1.92
N VAL A 101 -8.40 1.83 1.03
CA VAL A 101 -6.96 1.78 1.34
C VAL A 101 -6.44 3.16 1.71
N GLU A 102 -6.76 4.18 0.92
CA GLU A 102 -6.35 5.57 1.18
C GLU A 102 -6.91 6.10 2.51
N GLU A 103 -8.20 5.87 2.78
CA GLU A 103 -8.84 6.24 4.06
C GLU A 103 -8.20 5.51 5.25
N SER A 104 -7.86 4.24 5.08
CA SER A 104 -7.17 3.45 6.11
C SER A 104 -5.77 3.97 6.37
N LEU A 105 -5.01 4.31 5.34
CA LEU A 105 -3.68 4.92 5.47
C LEU A 105 -3.75 6.29 6.12
N ALA A 106 -4.67 7.15 5.68
CA ALA A 106 -4.85 8.48 6.28
C ALA A 106 -5.25 8.40 7.76
N SER A 107 -6.11 7.44 8.13
CA SER A 107 -6.48 7.20 9.53
C SER A 107 -5.28 6.68 10.32
N TYR A 108 -4.52 5.73 9.78
CA TYR A 108 -3.32 5.21 10.41
C TYR A 108 -2.24 6.28 10.62
N GLU A 109 -2.08 7.21 9.67
CA GLU A 109 -1.13 8.33 9.75
C GLU A 109 -1.58 9.42 10.74
N ALA A 110 -2.89 9.58 10.99
CA ALA A 110 -3.43 10.57 11.93
C ALA A 110 -3.48 10.09 13.39
N GLU A 111 -3.57 8.77 13.64
CA GLU A 111 -3.54 8.19 14.99
C GLU A 111 -2.24 8.45 15.82
N PRO A 112 -1.00 8.47 15.28
CA PRO A 112 0.21 8.67 16.09
C PRO A 112 0.30 10.03 16.79
N GLU A 113 -0.37 11.08 16.29
CA GLU A 113 -0.40 12.39 16.95
C GLU A 113 -1.32 12.40 18.17
N ARG A 114 -2.43 11.66 18.11
CA ARG A 114 -3.39 11.50 19.22
C ARG A 114 -2.86 10.63 20.36
N ASP A 115 -1.76 9.94 20.13
CA ASP A 115 -1.08 9.14 21.15
C ASP A 115 0.16 9.83 21.75
N ARG A 116 0.75 10.82 21.06
CA ARG A 116 1.95 11.53 21.54
C ARG A 116 1.67 12.70 22.49
N PHE A 117 2.34 12.76 23.63
CA PHE A 117 2.32 13.90 24.55
C PHE A 117 3.70 14.50 24.75
N SER A 118 3.74 15.81 25.03
CA SER A 118 4.98 16.57 25.25
C SER A 118 5.12 17.12 26.67
N SER A 119 4.08 16.99 27.50
CA SER A 119 4.08 17.46 28.89
C SER A 119 3.32 16.51 29.81
N LEU A 120 3.55 16.63 31.13
CA LEU A 120 2.77 15.89 32.13
C LEU A 120 1.28 16.27 32.13
N GLU A 121 0.95 17.53 31.83
CA GLU A 121 -0.44 17.96 31.76
C GLU A 121 -1.17 17.29 30.58
N GLU A 122 -0.52 17.22 29.43
CA GLU A 122 -1.06 16.48 28.27
C GLU A 122 -1.22 14.99 28.59
N LEU A 123 -0.25 14.38 29.29
CA LEU A 123 -0.38 13.01 29.76
C LEU A 123 -1.60 12.84 30.65
N ARG A 124 -1.79 13.70 31.66
CA ARG A 124 -2.94 13.64 32.58
C ARG A 124 -4.27 13.77 31.83
N ALA A 125 -4.37 14.73 30.91
CA ALA A 125 -5.56 14.93 30.10
C ALA A 125 -5.88 13.70 29.24
N ARG A 126 -4.86 13.07 28.65
CA ARG A 126 -5.05 11.85 27.84
C ARG A 126 -5.42 10.64 28.69
N LEU A 127 -4.86 10.50 29.89
CA LEU A 127 -5.22 9.42 30.82
C LEU A 127 -6.67 9.51 31.29
N GLN A 128 -7.29 10.69 31.32
CA GLN A 128 -8.73 10.81 31.62
C GLN A 128 -9.62 10.15 30.55
N GLY A 129 -9.17 10.14 29.29
CA GLY A 129 -9.88 9.51 28.18
C GLY A 129 -9.53 8.03 27.96
N VAL A 130 -8.50 7.53 28.65
CA VAL A 130 -7.93 6.19 28.43
C VAL A 130 -8.12 5.34 29.68
N SER A 131 -8.75 4.18 29.54
CA SER A 131 -8.95 3.26 30.65
C SER A 131 -7.64 2.55 31.01
N VAL A 132 -6.99 3.02 32.08
CA VAL A 132 -5.88 2.28 32.71
C VAL A 132 -6.46 1.06 33.43
N SER A 133 -5.76 -0.08 33.35
CA SER A 133 -6.18 -1.33 34.02
C SER A 133 -6.45 -1.09 35.52
N PRO A 134 -7.53 -1.67 36.09
CA PRO A 134 -7.96 -1.41 37.47
C PRO A 134 -6.96 -1.88 38.53
N LYS A 135 -5.95 -2.67 38.13
CA LYS A 135 -4.83 -3.08 39.00
C LYS A 135 -3.89 -1.91 39.36
N TRP A 136 -3.93 -0.83 38.60
CA TRP A 136 -3.06 0.32 38.79
C TRP A 136 -3.82 1.46 39.45
N THR A 137 -3.30 1.92 40.58
CA THR A 137 -3.70 3.18 41.20
C THR A 137 -2.84 4.30 40.64
N VAL A 138 -3.46 5.31 40.06
CA VAL A 138 -2.77 6.46 39.46
C VAL A 138 -2.83 7.64 40.42
N ILE A 139 -1.66 8.22 40.72
CA ILE A 139 -1.52 9.40 41.58
C ILE A 139 -0.81 10.50 40.78
N HIS A 140 -1.44 11.67 40.69
CA HIS A 140 -0.86 12.84 40.05
C HIS A 140 -0.33 13.81 41.12
N LYS A 141 0.96 14.11 41.07
CA LYS A 141 1.62 15.20 41.82
C LYS A 141 2.12 16.25 40.83
N GLU A 142 2.46 17.44 41.29
CA GLU A 142 2.92 18.56 40.45
C GLU A 142 4.05 18.12 39.49
N GLU A 143 5.11 17.52 40.01
CA GLU A 143 6.31 17.16 39.25
C GLU A 143 6.31 15.75 38.66
N CYS A 144 5.31 14.91 38.95
CA CYS A 144 5.28 13.53 38.46
C CYS A 144 3.89 12.89 38.48
N SER A 145 3.67 11.90 37.63
CA SER A 145 2.54 10.97 37.71
C SER A 145 3.04 9.57 38.07
N MET A 146 2.47 8.98 39.11
CA MET A 146 2.82 7.66 39.64
C MET A 146 1.72 6.66 39.32
N PHE A 147 2.11 5.46 38.91
CA PHE A 147 1.25 4.32 38.71
C PHE A 147 1.70 3.25 39.70
N LEU A 148 0.82 2.84 40.60
CA LEU A 148 1.12 1.93 41.69
C LEU A 148 0.27 0.66 41.56
N ASN A 149 0.91 -0.50 41.52
CA ASN A 149 0.25 -1.79 41.62
C ASN A 149 0.41 -2.30 43.06
N ILE A 150 -0.65 -2.12 43.83
CA ILE A 150 -0.73 -2.55 45.23
C ILE A 150 -1.49 -3.87 45.26
N ILE A 151 -0.87 -4.90 45.84
CA ILE A 151 -1.48 -6.20 46.03
C ILE A 151 -1.90 -6.33 47.49
N ASP A 152 -3.12 -6.82 47.70
CA ASP A 152 -3.64 -7.11 49.03
C ASP A 152 -3.41 -8.59 49.37
N TYR A 153 -2.33 -8.89 50.09
CA TYR A 153 -2.04 -10.23 50.60
C TYR A 153 -1.68 -10.15 52.10
N ARG A 154 -2.70 -10.24 52.95
CA ARG A 154 -2.70 -9.97 54.41
C ARG A 154 -2.40 -8.52 54.80
N GLU A 155 -1.40 -7.90 54.20
CA GLU A 155 -1.09 -6.47 54.32
C GLU A 155 -0.88 -5.88 52.91
N PRO A 156 -1.36 -4.65 52.64
CA PRO A 156 -1.22 -4.04 51.33
C PRO A 156 0.26 -3.78 51.03
N CYS A 157 0.76 -4.40 49.96
CA CYS A 157 2.16 -4.27 49.56
C CYS A 157 2.30 -3.72 48.14
N LEU A 158 3.28 -2.84 47.96
CA LEU A 158 3.60 -2.30 46.64
C LEU A 158 4.38 -3.35 45.85
N ASN A 159 3.74 -3.96 44.86
CA ASN A 159 4.36 -4.99 44.05
C ASN A 159 5.10 -4.39 42.84
N ALA A 160 4.52 -3.39 42.18
CA ALA A 160 5.18 -2.68 41.09
C ALA A 160 4.82 -1.19 41.12
N SER A 161 5.72 -0.36 40.62
CA SER A 161 5.45 1.06 40.41
C SER A 161 6.10 1.57 39.15
N LEU A 162 5.48 2.58 38.55
CA LEU A 162 6.01 3.32 37.42
C LEU A 162 5.81 4.81 37.71
N THR A 163 6.87 5.59 37.62
CA THR A 163 6.79 7.05 37.81
C THR A 163 7.22 7.74 36.52
N VAL A 164 6.41 8.69 36.06
CA VAL A 164 6.71 9.58 34.94
C VAL A 164 6.93 10.97 35.52
N PHE A 165 8.12 11.53 35.32
CA PHE A 165 8.52 12.84 35.83
C PHE A 165 8.16 13.98 34.85
N ALA A 166 8.32 15.23 35.29
CA ALA A 166 8.02 16.44 34.50
C ALA A 166 8.82 16.53 33.20
N ASN A 167 10.06 16.05 33.20
CA ASN A 167 10.93 15.92 32.03
C ASN A 167 10.60 14.69 31.15
N LEU A 168 9.48 14.00 31.44
CA LEU A 168 9.03 12.76 30.80
C LEU A 168 9.95 11.56 31.00
N GLU A 169 10.92 11.65 31.93
CA GLU A 169 11.71 10.50 32.34
C GLU A 169 10.82 9.49 33.06
N VAL A 170 11.14 8.22 32.86
CA VAL A 170 10.36 7.11 33.41
C VAL A 170 11.22 6.26 34.32
N PHE A 171 10.66 5.93 35.48
CA PHE A 171 11.31 5.08 36.46
C PHE A 171 10.37 3.96 36.89
N ALA A 172 10.77 2.71 36.62
CA ALA A 172 10.01 1.51 36.95
C ALA A 172 10.68 0.75 38.10
N CYS A 173 9.87 0.31 39.06
CA CYS A 173 10.31 -0.57 40.14
C CYS A 173 9.41 -1.80 40.22
N TYR A 174 10.02 -2.95 40.51
CA TYR A 174 9.33 -4.20 40.83
C TYR A 174 9.85 -4.74 42.16
N GLN A 175 8.95 -5.00 43.10
CA GLN A 175 9.26 -5.48 44.46
C GLN A 175 10.37 -4.67 45.15
N GLY A 176 10.30 -3.34 45.01
CA GLY A 176 11.28 -2.41 45.61
C GLY A 176 12.62 -2.29 44.87
N SER A 177 12.84 -3.05 43.79
CA SER A 177 14.06 -2.97 42.98
C SER A 177 13.82 -2.19 41.68
N PRO A 178 14.70 -1.25 41.29
CA PRO A 178 14.61 -0.57 40.01
C PRO A 178 14.83 -1.56 38.87
N ILE A 179 13.99 -1.49 37.84
CA ILE A 179 14.10 -2.36 36.68
C ILE A 179 14.29 -1.54 35.41
N LYS A 180 15.18 -2.01 34.55
CA LYS A 180 15.35 -1.51 33.18
C LYS A 180 14.91 -2.53 32.13
N ASN A 181 14.90 -3.82 32.48
CA ASN A 181 14.54 -4.90 31.56
C ASN A 181 13.30 -5.64 32.07
N LEU A 182 12.32 -5.77 31.19
CA LEU A 182 11.03 -6.44 31.35
C LEU A 182 11.01 -7.67 30.42
N GLY A 183 11.83 -8.68 30.73
CA GLY A 183 12.00 -9.86 29.87
C GLY A 183 12.61 -9.48 28.51
N SER A 184 11.80 -9.50 27.45
CA SER A 184 12.20 -9.09 26.09
C SER A 184 12.07 -7.59 25.82
N ALA A 185 11.38 -6.84 26.69
CA ALA A 185 11.19 -5.40 26.56
C ALA A 185 12.15 -4.61 27.47
N VAL A 186 12.50 -3.39 27.08
CA VAL A 186 13.31 -2.46 27.89
C VAL A 186 12.43 -1.29 28.31
N VAL A 187 12.53 -0.89 29.58
CA VAL A 187 11.91 0.34 30.07
C VAL A 187 12.70 1.51 29.47
N PRO A 188 12.08 2.36 28.65
CA PRO A 188 12.77 3.50 28.06
C PRO A 188 13.07 4.54 29.14
N ASP A 189 14.17 5.28 28.97
CA ASP A 189 14.54 6.35 29.91
C ASP A 189 13.51 7.52 29.89
N SER A 190 12.81 7.72 28.77
CA SER A 190 11.70 8.68 28.65
C SER A 190 10.56 8.14 27.79
N VAL A 191 9.33 8.64 28.01
CA VAL A 191 8.15 8.21 27.23
C VAL A 191 7.35 9.43 26.76
N GLN A 192 6.97 9.39 25.48
CA GLN A 192 6.20 10.46 24.83
C GLN A 192 4.91 9.93 24.20
N LYS A 193 4.57 8.66 24.43
CA LYS A 193 3.41 7.98 23.83
C LYS A 193 2.61 7.29 24.91
N VAL A 194 1.28 7.44 24.89
CA VAL A 194 0.40 6.79 25.87
C VAL A 194 0.39 5.28 25.65
N SER A 195 0.37 4.82 24.39
CA SER A 195 0.50 3.40 24.04
C SER A 195 1.73 2.74 24.68
N SER A 196 2.91 3.33 24.51
CA SER A 196 4.16 2.83 25.09
C SER A 196 4.11 2.81 26.63
N LEU A 197 3.49 3.81 27.25
CA LEU A 197 3.28 3.82 28.70
C LEU A 197 2.39 2.65 29.16
N LEU A 198 1.28 2.40 28.45
CA LEU A 198 0.38 1.28 28.76
C LEU A 198 1.04 -0.08 28.53
N GLU A 199 1.88 -0.22 27.51
CA GLU A 199 2.67 -1.43 27.27
C GLU A 199 3.62 -1.72 28.44
N ILE A 200 4.32 -0.71 28.96
CA ILE A 200 5.18 -0.86 30.14
C ILE A 200 4.36 -1.32 31.36
N LEU A 201 3.20 -0.70 31.60
CA LEU A 201 2.30 -1.08 32.70
C LEU A 201 1.78 -2.52 32.53
N ASN A 202 1.43 -2.93 31.32
CA ASN A 202 1.01 -4.29 31.03
C ASN A 202 2.14 -5.28 31.27
N ASN A 203 3.36 -5.00 30.80
CA ASN A 203 4.53 -5.84 31.02
C ASN A 203 4.87 -5.98 32.51
N LEU A 204 4.81 -4.88 33.27
CA LEU A 204 4.97 -4.89 34.73
C LEU A 204 3.91 -5.74 35.42
N SER A 205 2.67 -5.71 34.91
CA SER A 205 1.59 -6.54 35.43
C SER A 205 1.78 -8.03 35.12
N MET A 206 2.44 -8.38 34.01
CA MET A 206 2.74 -9.78 33.69
C MET A 206 3.81 -10.36 34.63
N LEU A 207 4.80 -9.57 35.03
CA LEU A 207 5.79 -9.97 36.04
C LEU A 207 5.12 -10.33 37.38
N SER A 208 4.03 -9.63 37.74
CA SER A 208 3.29 -9.90 38.97
C SER A 208 2.58 -11.25 39.03
N GLY A 209 2.42 -11.95 37.90
CA GLY A 209 1.89 -13.31 37.85
C GLY A 209 2.90 -14.38 38.32
N GLU A 210 4.18 -14.05 38.33
CA GLU A 210 5.25 -14.95 38.77
C GLU A 210 5.61 -14.67 40.23
N ARG A 211 4.89 -15.35 41.14
CA ARG A 211 5.19 -15.56 42.57
C ARG A 211 5.82 -14.37 43.31
N CYS A 212 5.00 -13.70 44.12
CA CYS A 212 5.47 -12.83 45.19
C CYS A 212 6.37 -13.66 46.15
N THR A 213 7.69 -13.50 46.03
CA THR A 213 8.67 -14.10 46.94
C THR A 213 9.31 -12.97 47.71
N TYR A 214 8.73 -12.66 48.88
CA TYR A 214 9.32 -11.70 49.80
C TYR A 214 10.74 -12.13 50.15
N ARG A 215 11.74 -11.29 49.84
CA ARG A 215 13.02 -11.32 50.56
C ARG A 215 12.83 -10.52 51.85
N HIS A 216 12.76 -11.23 52.97
CA HIS A 216 12.96 -10.63 54.28
C HIS A 216 14.32 -9.93 54.29
N LEU A 217 14.32 -8.61 54.51
CA LEU A 217 15.51 -7.89 54.94
C LEU A 217 15.72 -8.22 56.42
N ALA A 218 16.88 -8.81 56.72
CA ALA A 218 17.46 -8.90 58.05
C ALA A 218 18.16 -7.57 58.41
#